data_AF-Q3M200-F1
#
_entry.id   AF-Q3M200-F1
#
_cell.length_a   1.000
_cell.length_b   1.000
_cell.length_c   1.000
_cell.angle_alpha   90.00
_cell.angle_beta   90.00
_cell.angle_gamma   90.00
#
_symmetry.space_group_name_H-M   'P 1'
#
loop_
_entity.id
_entity.type
_entity.pdbx_description
1 polymer ?
#
loop_
_entity_poly.entity_id
_entity_poly.type
_entity_poly.pdbx_seq_one_letter_code
_entity_poly.pdbx_strand_id
1 'polypeptide(L)'
;MQVTITIPRGWGYPRFTFGQRTKQGTVVGIEYISSDSLIGKEGNAGWQYGLLPDKNSKDIVYLKEEEIQPFSAKESEEKNLNEIDAYLNEVAILQAQLGVNLDIQTLFGDVKPTTSKPMRRQSISRKSAA
;
A
#
# COMPACT_ATOMS: atom_id res chain seq x y z
N MET A 1 -5.00 -5.08 -24.58
CA MET A 1 -5.47 -3.77 -25.04
C MET A 1 -4.83 -2.72 -24.15
N GLN A 2 -4.05 -1.79 -24.70
CA GLN A 2 -3.42 -0.74 -23.92
C GLN A 2 -4.42 0.41 -23.81
N VAL A 3 -4.87 0.72 -22.59
CA VAL A 3 -5.84 1.80 -22.37
C VAL A 3 -5.11 3.13 -22.56
N THR A 4 -5.33 3.79 -23.70
CA THR A 4 -4.75 5.09 -23.98
C THR A 4 -5.73 6.17 -23.51
N ILE A 5 -5.41 6.82 -22.40
CA ILE A 5 -6.13 8.00 -21.94
C ILE A 5 -5.62 9.18 -22.80
N THR A 6 -6.53 9.82 -23.54
CA THR A 6 -6.20 11.03 -24.30
C THR A 6 -6.49 12.25 -23.43
N ILE A 7 -5.45 12.99 -23.08
CA ILE A 7 -5.57 14.22 -22.29
C ILE A 7 -5.86 15.39 -23.25
N PRO A 8 -6.89 16.21 -22.99
CA PRO A 8 -7.20 17.39 -23.80
C PRO A 8 -6.00 18.33 -23.99
N ARG A 9 -5.93 18.95 -25.18
CA ARG A 9 -4.86 19.92 -25.48
C ARG A 9 -4.93 21.09 -24.51
N GLY A 10 -3.78 21.45 -23.93
CA GLY A 10 -3.66 22.53 -22.96
C GLY A 10 -3.70 22.05 -21.50
N TRP A 11 -4.13 20.81 -21.24
CA TRP A 11 -3.94 20.21 -19.92
C TRP A 11 -2.49 19.69 -19.84
N GLY A 12 -1.78 20.05 -18.77
CA GLY A 12 -0.49 19.43 -18.47
C GLY A 12 -0.66 17.93 -18.24
N TYR A 13 0.39 17.14 -18.37
CA TYR A 13 0.33 15.73 -17.97
C TYR A 13 0.29 15.61 -16.44
N PRO A 14 -0.48 14.67 -15.87
CA PRO A 14 -0.49 14.45 -14.44
C PRO A 14 0.87 13.92 -14.01
N ARG A 15 1.41 14.48 -12.93
CA ARG A 15 2.70 14.07 -12.34
C ARG A 15 2.62 12.72 -11.64
N PHE A 16 1.47 12.38 -11.07
CA PHE A 16 1.25 11.10 -10.40
C PHE A 16 0.28 10.21 -11.17
N THR A 17 0.46 8.90 -11.08
CA THR A 17 -0.37 7.91 -11.77
C THR A 17 -1.28 7.17 -10.81
N PHE A 18 -2.37 6.61 -11.35
CA PHE A 18 -3.29 5.81 -10.56
C PHE A 18 -2.58 4.57 -9.98
N GLY A 19 -2.77 4.30 -8.69
CA GLY A 19 -2.10 3.23 -7.95
C GLY A 19 -0.67 3.58 -7.49
N GLN A 20 -0.14 4.74 -7.83
CA GLN A 20 1.16 5.17 -7.34
C GLN A 20 1.12 5.39 -5.82
N ARG A 21 2.13 4.85 -5.12
CA ARG A 21 2.32 5.07 -3.68
C ARG A 21 3.09 6.37 -3.45
N THR A 22 2.63 7.17 -2.51
CA THR A 22 3.23 8.44 -2.07
C THR A 22 3.33 8.45 -0.55
N LYS A 23 4.02 9.43 0.04
CA LYS A 23 4.16 9.53 1.50
C LYS A 23 2.82 9.71 2.20
N GLN A 24 1.84 10.30 1.53
CA GLN A 24 0.50 10.57 2.05
C GLN A 24 -0.49 9.42 1.82
N GLY A 25 -0.20 8.48 0.91
CA GLY A 25 -1.13 7.39 0.62
C GLY A 25 -0.93 6.79 -0.77
N THR A 26 -1.92 6.03 -1.24
CA THR A 26 -1.98 5.52 -2.61
C THR A 26 -2.91 6.38 -3.44
N VAL A 27 -2.50 6.78 -4.64
CA VAL A 27 -3.34 7.55 -5.57
C VAL A 27 -4.49 6.67 -6.06
N VAL A 28 -5.72 7.05 -5.71
CA VAL A 28 -6.97 6.34 -6.07
C VAL A 28 -7.93 7.21 -6.89
N GLY A 29 -7.57 8.46 -7.14
CA GLY A 29 -8.33 9.37 -8.00
C GLY A 29 -7.43 10.43 -8.60
N ILE A 30 -7.71 10.81 -9.85
CA ILE A 30 -7.00 11.88 -10.55
C ILE A 30 -8.06 12.71 -11.27
N GLU A 31 -8.14 13.99 -10.96
CA GLU A 31 -9.11 14.93 -11.52
C GLU A 31 -8.39 16.18 -12.01
N TYR A 32 -8.83 16.72 -13.15
CA TYR A 32 -8.36 18.01 -13.64
C TYR A 32 -9.43 19.08 -13.42
N ILE A 33 -9.12 20.06 -12.58
CA ILE A 33 -9.97 21.22 -12.36
C ILE A 33 -9.60 22.28 -13.41
N SER A 34 -10.53 22.56 -14.33
CA SER A 34 -10.35 23.64 -15.30
C SER A 34 -10.36 25.01 -14.63
N SER A 35 -9.50 25.92 -15.11
CA SER A 35 -9.45 27.33 -14.71
C SER A 35 -10.78 28.07 -14.95
N ASP A 36 -11.62 27.57 -15.86
CA ASP A 36 -12.91 28.17 -16.18
C ASP A 36 -13.99 27.84 -15.13
N SER A 37 -13.78 26.81 -14.32
CA SER A 37 -14.67 26.43 -13.21
C SER A 37 -14.61 27.48 -12.10
N LEU A 38 -15.72 27.64 -11.37
CA LEU A 38 -15.79 28.49 -10.17
C LEU A 38 -14.68 28.13 -9.16
N ILE A 39 -14.45 26.83 -8.97
CA ILE A 39 -13.44 26.30 -8.05
C ILE A 39 -12.02 26.59 -8.59
N GLY A 40 -11.84 26.55 -9.92
CA GLY A 40 -10.57 26.86 -10.57
C GLY A 40 -10.18 28.34 -10.45
N LYS A 41 -11.17 29.25 -10.51
CA LYS A 41 -10.98 30.69 -10.33
C LYS A 41 -10.50 31.09 -8.93
N GLU A 42 -10.77 30.25 -7.93
CA GLU A 42 -10.28 30.42 -6.55
C GLU A 42 -8.84 29.94 -6.36
N GLY A 43 -8.11 29.63 -7.44
CA GLY A 43 -6.71 29.17 -7.37
C GLY A 43 -6.56 27.66 -7.15
N ASN A 44 -7.61 26.88 -7.45
CA ASN A 44 -7.56 25.42 -7.42
C ASN A 44 -7.55 24.79 -8.82
N ALA A 45 -7.20 25.57 -9.85
CA ALA A 45 -7.03 25.04 -11.21
C ALA A 45 -5.82 24.10 -11.29
N GLY A 46 -5.92 23.02 -12.06
CA GLY A 46 -4.86 22.03 -12.25
C GLY A 46 -5.24 20.62 -11.82
N TRP A 47 -4.24 19.77 -11.63
CA TRP A 47 -4.43 18.38 -11.21
C TRP A 47 -4.66 18.28 -9.71
N GLN A 48 -5.74 17.58 -9.34
CA GLN A 48 -6.04 17.18 -7.98
C GLN A 48 -6.02 15.65 -7.89
N TYR A 49 -5.51 15.14 -6.78
CA TYR A 49 -5.35 13.71 -6.57
C TYR A 49 -6.08 13.27 -5.31
N GLY A 50 -6.89 12.23 -5.45
CA GLY A 50 -7.47 11.51 -4.33
C GLY A 50 -6.48 10.47 -3.82
N LEU A 51 -6.08 10.59 -2.56
CA LEU A 51 -5.13 9.71 -1.89
C LEU A 51 -5.85 8.90 -0.82
N LEU A 52 -5.55 7.61 -0.79
CA LEU A 52 -5.98 6.70 0.24
C LEU A 52 -4.82 6.50 1.24
N PRO A 53 -4.92 7.03 2.49
CA PRO A 53 -3.80 6.98 3.44
C PRO A 53 -3.43 5.56 3.87
N ASP A 54 -4.42 4.70 4.03
CA ASP A 54 -4.26 3.29 4.39
C ASP A 54 -5.25 2.43 3.61
N LYS A 55 -4.86 1.19 3.29
CA LYS A 55 -5.70 0.20 2.59
C LYS A 55 -7.01 -0.09 3.33
N ASN A 56 -7.02 0.10 4.65
CA ASN A 56 -8.20 -0.11 5.50
C ASN A 56 -8.98 1.18 5.78
N SER A 57 -8.47 2.34 5.36
CA SER A 57 -9.20 3.60 5.48
C SER A 57 -10.34 3.63 4.48
N LYS A 58 -11.46 4.25 4.86
CA LYS A 58 -12.56 4.58 3.94
C LYS A 58 -12.47 6.01 3.40
N ASP A 59 -11.63 6.83 4.04
CA ASP A 59 -11.56 8.25 3.75
C ASP A 59 -10.48 8.52 2.71
N ILE A 60 -10.90 9.21 1.64
CA ILE A 60 -10.02 9.69 0.58
C ILE A 60 -9.70 11.14 0.86
N VAL A 61 -8.40 11.47 0.88
CA VAL A 61 -7.91 12.83 1.05
C VAL A 61 -7.58 13.41 -0.32
N TYR A 62 -8.18 14.54 -0.67
CA TYR A 62 -7.91 15.23 -1.92
C TYR A 62 -6.80 16.26 -1.72
N LEU A 63 -5.67 16.08 -2.39
CA LEU A 63 -4.52 16.99 -2.34
C LEU A 63 -4.19 17.54 -3.72
N LYS A 64 -3.62 18.74 -3.76
CA LYS A 64 -3.06 19.33 -4.99
C LYS A 64 -1.71 18.70 -5.33
N GLU A 65 -1.29 18.84 -6.58
CA GLU A 65 -0.03 18.26 -7.05
C GLU A 65 1.20 18.68 -6.24
N GLU A 66 1.24 19.91 -5.72
CA GLU A 66 2.37 20.45 -4.96
C GLU A 66 2.44 19.90 -3.53
N GLU A 67 1.32 19.44 -2.99
CA GLU A 67 1.20 18.94 -1.62
C GLU A 67 1.63 17.47 -1.50
N ILE A 68 1.76 16.78 -2.64
CA ILE A 68 2.05 15.35 -2.69
C ILE A 68 3.56 15.14 -2.73
N GLN A 69 4.03 14.27 -1.84
CA GLN A 69 5.45 13.94 -1.76
C GLN A 69 5.65 12.54 -2.33
N PRO A 70 6.38 12.41 -3.46
CA PRO A 70 6.72 11.10 -3.99
C PRO A 70 7.64 10.37 -3.02
N PHE A 71 7.55 9.04 -3.00
CA PHE A 71 8.64 8.23 -2.44
C PHE A 71 9.88 8.37 -3.31
N SER A 72 11.05 8.41 -2.68
CA SER A 72 12.29 8.09 -3.38
C SER A 72 12.30 6.62 -3.79
N ALA A 73 13.08 6.28 -4.82
CA ALA A 73 13.21 4.89 -5.27
C ALA A 73 13.60 3.94 -4.11
N LYS A 74 14.53 4.39 -3.25
CA LYS A 74 14.98 3.64 -2.07
C LYS A 74 13.87 3.41 -1.05
N GLU A 75 13.12 4.45 -0.69
CA GLU A 75 12.00 4.33 0.25
C GLU A 75 10.91 3.40 -0.30
N SER A 76 10.66 3.45 -1.62
CA SER A 76 9.69 2.55 -2.25
C SER A 76 10.14 1.10 -2.21
N GLU A 77 11.41 0.82 -2.48
CA GLU A 77 11.99 -0.53 -2.41
C GLU A 77 11.93 -1.08 -0.98
N GLU A 78 12.37 -0.29 0.01
CA GLU A 78 12.35 -0.67 1.42
C GLU A 78 10.92 -0.98 1.90
N LYS A 79 9.94 -0.16 1.52
CA LYS A 79 8.53 -0.39 1.87
C LYS A 79 7.99 -1.67 1.23
N ASN A 80 8.35 -1.94 -0.02
CA ASN A 80 7.95 -3.17 -0.70
C ASN A 80 8.59 -4.40 -0.04
N LEU A 81 9.88 -4.35 0.33
CA LEU A 81 10.58 -5.44 1.01
C LEU A 81 9.98 -5.72 2.40
N ASN A 82 9.70 -4.68 3.18
CA ASN A 82 9.06 -4.82 4.49
C ASN A 82 7.66 -5.43 4.38
N GLU A 83 6.89 -5.06 3.35
CA GLU A 83 5.56 -5.63 3.09
C GLU A 83 5.65 -7.11 2.66
N ILE A 84 6.63 -7.46 1.82
CA ILE A 84 6.91 -8.86 1.45
C ILE A 84 7.26 -9.68 2.69
N ASP A 85 8.16 -9.18 3.55
CA ASP A 85 8.58 -9.90 4.76
C ASP A 85 7.40 -10.10 5.74
N ALA A 86 6.58 -9.08 5.93
CA ALA A 86 5.37 -9.17 6.75
C ALA A 86 4.40 -10.25 6.23
N TYR A 87 4.15 -10.28 4.92
CA TYR A 87 3.28 -11.30 4.32
C TYR A 87 3.89 -12.71 4.39
N LEU A 88 5.19 -12.86 4.17
CA LEU A 88 5.86 -14.16 4.32
C LEU A 88 5.73 -14.68 5.76
N ASN A 89 5.88 -13.81 6.75
CA ASN A 89 5.70 -14.18 8.15
C ASN A 89 4.25 -14.59 8.46
N GLU A 90 3.26 -13.84 7.95
CA GLU A 90 1.85 -14.20 8.12
C GLU A 90 1.53 -15.57 7.51
N VAL A 91 2.03 -15.84 6.29
CA VAL A 91 1.86 -17.15 5.66
C VAL A 91 2.51 -18.26 6.50
N ALA A 92 3.72 -18.04 7.03
CA ALA A 92 4.39 -19.04 7.88
C ALA A 92 3.60 -19.34 9.17
N ILE A 93 2.98 -18.33 9.78
CA ILE A 93 2.11 -18.52 10.96
C ILE A 93 0.87 -19.33 10.59
N LEU A 94 0.21 -19.00 9.47
CA LEU A 94 -0.99 -19.70 9.00
C LEU A 94 -0.69 -21.17 8.64
N GLN A 95 0.46 -21.44 8.01
CA GLN A 95 0.93 -22.80 7.73
C GLN A 95 1.10 -23.62 9.02
N ALA A 96 1.73 -23.02 10.04
CA ALA A 96 1.92 -23.68 11.33
C ALA A 96 0.58 -23.99 12.03
N GLN A 97 -0.41 -23.09 11.90
CA GLN A 97 -1.76 -23.30 12.46
C GLN A 97 -2.54 -24.40 11.74
N LEU A 98 -2.40 -24.50 10.42
CA LEU A 98 -3.11 -25.49 9.60
C LEU A 98 -2.41 -26.87 9.61
N GLY A 99 -1.16 -26.96 10.08
CA GLY A 99 -0.38 -28.20 10.02
C GLY A 99 -0.01 -28.60 8.59
N VAL A 100 -0.10 -27.67 7.64
CA VAL A 100 0.21 -27.87 6.21
C VAL A 100 1.50 -27.14 5.89
N ASN A 101 2.49 -27.86 5.37
CA ASN A 101 3.69 -27.26 4.81
C ASN A 101 3.39 -26.96 3.34
N LEU A 102 2.94 -25.73 3.05
CA LEU A 102 2.78 -25.31 1.67
C LEU A 102 4.17 -24.88 1.19
N ASP A 103 4.72 -25.58 0.21
CA ASP A 103 5.90 -25.09 -0.53
C ASP A 103 5.48 -23.78 -1.20
N ILE A 104 5.85 -22.64 -0.60
CA ILE A 104 5.56 -21.33 -1.17
C ILE A 104 6.54 -21.11 -2.33
N GLN A 105 6.14 -21.52 -3.53
CA GLN A 105 6.83 -21.10 -4.74
C GLN A 105 6.54 -19.61 -4.95
N THR A 106 7.43 -18.76 -4.46
CA THR A 106 7.43 -17.37 -4.88
C THR A 106 8.07 -17.30 -6.27
N LEU A 107 7.65 -16.34 -7.11
CA LEU A 107 8.33 -16.03 -8.38
C LEU A 107 9.81 -15.62 -8.19
N PHE A 108 10.26 -15.47 -6.93
CA PHE A 108 11.61 -15.10 -6.52
C PHE A 108 12.41 -16.28 -5.93
N GLY A 109 11.88 -17.50 -6.00
CA GLY A 109 12.53 -18.73 -5.52
C GLY A 109 11.90 -19.33 -4.25
N ASP A 110 12.36 -20.52 -3.89
CA ASP A 110 11.88 -21.26 -2.71
C ASP A 110 12.31 -20.55 -1.43
N VAL A 111 11.36 -19.91 -0.74
CA VAL A 111 11.59 -19.42 0.62
C VAL A 111 11.24 -20.56 1.56
N LYS A 112 12.26 -21.23 2.12
CA LYS A 112 12.03 -22.20 3.19
C LYS A 112 11.66 -21.44 4.46
N PRO A 113 10.43 -21.57 4.99
CA PRO A 113 10.07 -20.93 6.24
C PRO A 113 11.00 -21.46 7.34
N THR A 114 11.69 -20.55 8.03
CA THR A 114 12.48 -20.93 9.20
C THR A 114 11.52 -21.22 10.33
N THR A 115 11.15 -22.49 10.49
CA THR A 115 10.39 -22.96 11.64
C THR A 115 11.22 -22.79 12.91
N SER A 116 11.16 -21.62 13.53
CA SER A 116 11.55 -21.50 14.94
C SER A 116 10.49 -22.25 15.74
N LYS A 117 10.92 -23.30 16.45
CA LYS A 117 10.03 -24.14 17.25
C LYS A 117 9.20 -23.25 18.18
N PRO A 118 7.88 -23.45 18.29
CA PRO A 118 7.07 -22.68 19.22
C PRO A 118 7.62 -22.90 20.65
N MET A 119 8.01 -21.79 21.30
CA MET A 119 8.47 -21.80 22.68
C MET A 119 7.30 -22.25 23.56
N ARG A 120 7.37 -23.49 24.03
CA ARG A 120 6.38 -24.13 24.90
C ARG A 120 6.27 -23.33 26.19
N ARG A 121 5.28 -22.44 26.30
CA ARG A 121 4.93 -21.79 27.57
C ARG A 121 4.50 -22.89 28.55
N GLN A 122 5.30 -23.10 29.60
CA GLN A 122 4.95 -24.01 30.67
C GLN A 122 3.73 -23.44 31.41
N SER A 123 2.61 -24.14 31.34
CA SER A 123 1.43 -23.83 32.14
C SER A 123 1.74 -24.10 33.61
N ILE A 124 1.81 -23.04 34.42
CA ILE A 124 1.91 -23.16 35.88
C ILE A 124 0.57 -23.71 36.38
N SER A 125 0.58 -24.99 36.77
CA SER A 125 -0.52 -25.64 37.48
C SER A 125 -0.66 -25.03 38.87
N ARG A 126 -1.69 -24.21 39.08
CA ARG A 126 -2.12 -23.85 40.44
C ARG A 126 -2.90 -25.05 40.99
N LYS A 127 -2.23 -25.87 41.80
CA LYS A 127 -2.92 -26.81 42.70
C LYS A 127 -3.71 -26.00 43.73
N SER A 128 -5.02 -26.14 43.70
CA SER A 128 -5.92 -25.76 44.78
C SER A 128 -5.55 -26.59 46.03
N ALA A 129 -5.30 -25.92 47.16
CA ALA A 129 -5.27 -26.56 48.47
C ALA A 129 -6.62 -26.28 49.15
N ALA A 130 -7.25 -27.36 49.58
CA ALA A 130 -8.42 -27.38 50.46
C ALA A 130 -8.05 -27.00 51.88
#